data_AF-M2BS81-F1
#
_entry.id   AF-M2BS81-F1
#
_cell.length_a   1.000
_cell.length_b   1.000
_cell.length_c   1.000
_cell.angle_alpha   90.00
_cell.angle_beta   90.00
_cell.angle_gamma   90.00
#
_symmetry.space_group_name_H-M   'P 1'
#
loop_
_entity.id
_entity.type
_entity.pdbx_description
1 polymer ?
#
loop_
_entity_poly.entity_id
_entity_poly.type
_entity_poly.pdbx_seq_one_letter_code
_entity_poly.pdbx_strand_id
1 'polypeptide(L)'
;MNNLLFIYEIIKIKFRRMIKKINMKKLIISLIIFIFVSVFVVIALNVSKKNDIISGFISAEKMKADYEYFWDFIYKGYPFTEVCERKGADLEQIKQSGYRYLTDPMMQYGYYFFYKDLCRKITGNRYIGHLYPSDYFDYYFNYEKIFKNDSADTSLIKKRALIDNFYFHIYQVEVLSDKNIGSFSNRNSSLIGTRKYSKPFIQIIETDHIAYIEIKSFLTTKAEEKQEYLKALEDFFIETANYKHIIIDIQNNGGGHSENYEAIISPNINKEINIISYGLYNENKYTNTYLDMFFKNYKSEKINRHEVPYIENCSTVKNDKAYRLEEIIQARPVNGYKPCEDKKFWLLVDSSVYSEADRFAYVCKKIGFATVVGTNTGGSGTNGKSPMYIVLPNSGLLIKFDFMYGLTEDGYCTDETGTAPDIYNLPGKSALGTCLETIRKLGEKTN
;
A
#
# COMPACT_ATOMS: atom_id res chain seq x y z
N MET A 1 -52.18 -39.64 -76.08
CA MET A 1 -52.32 -38.21 -75.68
C MET A 1 -53.45 -37.91 -74.68
N ASN A 2 -54.31 -38.88 -74.28
CA ASN A 2 -55.48 -38.59 -73.43
C ASN A 2 -55.31 -38.80 -71.91
N ASN A 3 -54.28 -39.53 -71.44
CA ASN A 3 -54.09 -39.77 -69.99
C ASN A 3 -53.41 -38.60 -69.24
N LEU A 4 -52.56 -37.81 -69.90
CA LEU A 4 -51.89 -36.66 -69.27
C LEU A 4 -52.84 -35.47 -69.03
N LEU A 5 -53.79 -35.22 -69.94
CA LEU A 5 -54.79 -34.15 -69.76
C LEU A 5 -55.75 -34.45 -68.59
N PHE A 6 -56.12 -35.72 -68.42
CA PHE A 6 -57.02 -36.15 -67.33
C PHE A 6 -56.35 -36.06 -65.96
N ILE A 7 -55.08 -36.47 -65.86
CA ILE A 7 -54.29 -36.34 -64.63
C ILE A 7 -54.05 -34.86 -64.30
N TYR A 8 -53.77 -34.01 -65.30
CA TYR A 8 -53.59 -32.58 -65.11
C TYR A 8 -54.86 -31.90 -64.57
N GLU A 9 -56.04 -32.20 -65.11
CA GLU A 9 -57.30 -31.63 -64.61
C GLU A 9 -57.66 -32.13 -63.20
N ILE A 10 -57.36 -33.39 -62.86
CA ILE A 10 -57.54 -33.90 -61.49
C ILE A 10 -56.60 -33.21 -60.49
N ILE A 11 -55.32 -33.01 -60.85
CA ILE A 11 -54.35 -32.30 -60.01
C ILE A 11 -54.78 -30.84 -59.84
N LYS A 12 -55.21 -30.18 -60.91
CA LYS A 12 -55.69 -28.79 -60.89
C LYS A 12 -56.95 -28.60 -60.04
N ILE A 13 -57.90 -29.54 -60.10
CA ILE A 13 -59.11 -29.52 -59.25
C ILE A 13 -58.76 -29.79 -57.79
N LYS A 14 -57.88 -30.76 -57.50
CA LYS A 14 -57.40 -31.02 -56.13
C LYS A 14 -56.64 -29.80 -55.57
N PHE A 15 -55.78 -29.17 -56.36
CA PHE A 15 -55.02 -27.98 -55.96
C PHE A 15 -55.94 -26.77 -55.72
N ARG A 16 -56.93 -26.53 -56.59
CA ARG A 16 -57.96 -25.49 -56.38
C ARG A 16 -58.83 -25.73 -55.13
N ARG A 17 -59.19 -26.98 -54.83
CA ARG A 17 -59.91 -27.34 -53.59
C ARG A 17 -59.03 -27.17 -52.35
N MET A 18 -57.73 -27.45 -52.45
CA MET A 18 -56.77 -27.28 -51.37
C MET A 18 -56.58 -25.79 -51.03
N ILE A 19 -56.45 -24.92 -52.05
CA ILE A 19 -56.37 -23.46 -51.88
C ILE A 19 -57.68 -22.87 -51.32
N LYS A 20 -58.86 -23.36 -51.74
CA LYS A 20 -60.16 -22.92 -51.19
C LYS A 20 -60.37 -23.27 -49.70
N LYS A 21 -59.65 -24.28 -49.17
CA LYS A 21 -59.67 -24.65 -47.75
C LYS A 21 -58.67 -23.87 -46.90
N ILE A 22 -57.73 -23.16 -47.52
CA ILE A 22 -56.82 -22.27 -46.80
C ILE A 22 -57.62 -21.02 -46.43
N ASN A 23 -57.92 -20.89 -45.14
CA ASN A 23 -58.53 -19.68 -44.63
C ASN A 23 -57.50 -18.54 -44.75
N MET A 24 -57.59 -17.78 -45.83
CA MET A 24 -56.71 -16.65 -46.16
C MET A 24 -56.51 -15.69 -44.98
N LYS A 25 -57.54 -15.48 -44.14
CA LYS A 25 -57.41 -14.68 -42.91
C LYS A 25 -56.49 -15.35 -41.89
N LYS A 26 -56.60 -16.67 -41.67
CA LYS A 26 -55.67 -17.41 -40.78
C LYS A 26 -54.24 -17.42 -41.32
N LEU A 27 -54.06 -17.52 -42.65
CA LEU A 27 -52.73 -17.46 -43.26
C LEU A 27 -52.09 -16.07 -43.06
N ILE A 28 -52.85 -15.00 -43.32
CA ILE A 28 -52.38 -13.62 -43.09
C ILE A 28 -52.06 -13.39 -41.61
N ILE A 29 -52.93 -13.82 -40.69
CA ILE A 29 -52.68 -13.72 -39.24
C ILE A 29 -51.42 -14.49 -38.85
N SER A 30 -51.24 -15.72 -39.35
CA SER A 30 -50.04 -16.52 -39.08
C SER A 30 -48.78 -15.87 -39.64
N LEU A 31 -48.85 -15.22 -40.80
CA LEU A 31 -47.72 -14.50 -41.40
C LEU A 31 -47.37 -13.25 -40.58
N ILE A 32 -48.38 -12.50 -40.12
CA ILE A 32 -48.19 -11.34 -39.24
C ILE A 32 -47.56 -11.76 -37.93
N ILE A 33 -48.05 -12.82 -37.28
CA ILE A 33 -47.47 -13.37 -36.05
C ILE A 33 -46.02 -13.80 -36.29
N PHE A 34 -45.74 -14.48 -37.40
CA PHE A 34 -44.38 -14.92 -37.73
C PHE A 34 -43.42 -13.72 -37.93
N ILE A 35 -43.87 -12.65 -38.58
CA ILE A 35 -43.09 -11.41 -38.74
C ILE A 35 -42.83 -10.78 -37.37
N PHE A 36 -43.84 -10.65 -36.50
CA PHE A 36 -43.66 -10.10 -35.16
C PHE A 36 -42.71 -10.92 -34.29
N VAL A 37 -42.82 -12.26 -34.32
CA VAL A 37 -41.89 -13.15 -33.61
C VAL A 37 -40.48 -13.02 -34.17
N SER A 38 -40.32 -12.95 -35.49
CA SER A 38 -39.00 -12.80 -36.12
C SER A 38 -38.34 -11.47 -35.76
N VAL A 39 -39.12 -10.37 -35.77
CA VAL A 39 -38.66 -9.05 -35.33
C VAL A 39 -38.31 -9.06 -33.85
N PHE A 40 -39.13 -9.69 -33.01
CA PHE A 40 -38.86 -9.83 -31.58
C PHE A 40 -37.58 -10.63 -31.32
N VAL A 41 -37.36 -11.74 -32.03
CA VAL A 41 -36.12 -12.54 -31.93
C VAL A 41 -34.91 -11.73 -32.38
N VAL A 42 -35.00 -10.96 -33.46
CA VAL A 42 -33.89 -10.09 -33.93
C VAL A 42 -33.59 -8.99 -32.91
N ILE A 43 -34.63 -8.37 -32.34
CA ILE A 43 -34.47 -7.36 -31.27
C ILE A 43 -33.86 -8.01 -30.03
N ALA A 44 -34.35 -9.16 -29.59
CA ALA A 44 -33.84 -9.88 -28.43
C ALA A 44 -32.36 -10.30 -28.63
N LEU A 45 -31.99 -10.77 -29.82
CA LEU A 45 -30.60 -11.10 -30.16
C LEU A 45 -29.71 -9.86 -30.20
N ASN A 46 -30.20 -8.72 -30.69
CA ASN A 46 -29.45 -7.45 -30.67
C ASN A 46 -29.32 -6.88 -29.25
N VAL A 47 -30.35 -7.00 -28.43
CA VAL A 47 -30.32 -6.58 -27.02
C VAL A 47 -29.37 -7.49 -26.22
N SER A 48 -29.41 -8.82 -26.44
CA SER A 48 -28.45 -9.76 -25.85
C SER A 48 -27.03 -9.42 -26.27
N LYS A 49 -26.75 -9.24 -27.57
CA LYS A 49 -25.42 -8.84 -28.06
C LYS A 49 -24.94 -7.51 -27.49
N LYS A 50 -25.83 -6.53 -27.28
CA LYS A 50 -25.47 -5.26 -26.62
C LYS A 50 -25.17 -5.42 -25.14
N ASN A 51 -25.88 -6.33 -24.46
CA ASN A 51 -25.65 -6.63 -23.05
C ASN A 51 -24.42 -7.52 -22.81
N ASP A 52 -23.95 -8.23 -23.84
CA ASP A 52 -22.74 -9.08 -23.79
C ASP A 52 -21.44 -8.33 -24.11
N ILE A 53 -21.48 -7.07 -24.56
CA ILE A 53 -20.28 -6.25 -24.71
C ILE A 53 -19.91 -5.69 -23.35
N ILE A 54 -18.98 -6.35 -22.66
CA ILE A 54 -18.33 -5.80 -21.48
C ILE A 54 -17.56 -4.55 -21.91
N SER A 55 -18.14 -3.36 -21.70
CA SER A 55 -17.42 -2.11 -21.85
C SER A 55 -16.55 -1.86 -20.63
N GLY A 56 -15.26 -1.57 -20.85
CA GLY A 56 -14.35 -1.17 -19.78
C GLY A 56 -14.78 0.18 -19.21
N PHE A 57 -14.37 0.47 -17.96
CA PHE A 57 -14.70 1.77 -17.34
C PHE A 57 -13.99 2.96 -18.04
N ILE A 58 -12.90 2.68 -18.76
CA ILE A 58 -12.23 3.57 -19.71
C ILE A 58 -11.86 2.80 -20.99
N SER A 59 -11.58 3.53 -22.07
CA SER A 59 -11.20 2.93 -23.36
C SER A 59 -9.79 2.34 -23.36
N ALA A 60 -9.49 1.45 -24.31
CA ALA A 60 -8.16 0.86 -24.47
C ALA A 60 -7.08 1.91 -24.73
N GLU A 61 -7.39 2.98 -25.47
CA GLU A 61 -6.47 4.10 -25.70
C GLU A 61 -6.12 4.81 -24.39
N LYS A 62 -7.13 5.03 -23.52
CA LYS A 62 -6.93 5.64 -22.21
C LYS A 62 -6.14 4.75 -21.26
N MET A 63 -6.39 3.43 -21.27
CA MET A 63 -5.59 2.48 -20.49
C MET A 63 -4.12 2.49 -20.92
N LYS A 64 -3.84 2.51 -22.23
CA LYS A 64 -2.48 2.62 -22.78
C LYS A 64 -1.81 3.93 -22.39
N ALA A 65 -2.54 5.05 -22.44
CA ALA A 65 -2.00 6.36 -22.03
C ALA A 65 -1.64 6.40 -20.54
N ASP A 66 -2.49 5.85 -19.67
CA ASP A 66 -2.19 5.70 -18.24
C ASP A 66 -0.98 4.79 -17.99
N TYR A 67 -0.87 3.70 -18.75
CA TYR A 67 0.25 2.77 -18.65
C TYR A 67 1.58 3.42 -19.03
N GLU A 68 1.61 4.15 -20.15
CA GLU A 68 2.82 4.90 -20.54
C GLU A 68 3.15 6.00 -19.53
N TYR A 69 2.15 6.69 -18.97
CA TYR A 69 2.37 7.66 -17.89
C TYR A 69 2.98 7.03 -16.65
N PHE A 70 2.48 5.85 -16.25
CA PHE A 70 3.01 5.08 -15.13
C PHE A 70 4.46 4.65 -15.37
N TRP A 71 4.79 4.15 -16.57
CA TRP A 71 6.17 3.77 -16.87
C TRP A 71 7.12 4.97 -17.00
N ASP A 72 6.66 6.11 -17.54
CA ASP A 72 7.44 7.35 -17.50
C ASP A 72 7.74 7.76 -16.05
N PHE A 73 6.78 7.56 -15.14
CA PHE A 73 7.01 7.73 -13.70
C PHE A 73 8.01 6.70 -13.16
N ILE A 74 7.87 5.40 -13.43
CA ILE A 74 8.81 4.39 -12.94
C ILE A 74 10.24 4.71 -13.38
N TYR A 75 10.47 5.07 -14.64
CA TYR A 75 11.82 5.35 -15.13
C TYR A 75 12.36 6.71 -14.66
N LYS A 76 11.54 7.77 -14.63
CA LYS A 76 12.04 9.14 -14.37
C LYS A 76 11.71 9.68 -12.99
N GLY A 77 10.56 9.33 -12.44
CA GLY A 77 10.00 9.89 -11.21
C GLY A 77 10.24 9.07 -9.95
N TYR A 78 10.20 7.73 -10.04
CA TYR A 78 10.30 6.85 -8.88
C TYR A 78 11.75 6.78 -8.37
N PRO A 79 12.07 7.20 -7.13
CA PRO A 79 13.47 7.29 -6.67
C PRO A 79 14.20 5.94 -6.58
N PHE A 80 13.48 4.83 -6.49
CA PHE A 80 14.04 3.51 -6.17
C PHE A 80 14.14 2.57 -7.38
N THR A 81 14.02 3.10 -8.61
CA THR A 81 14.13 2.30 -9.85
C THR A 81 15.41 1.47 -9.88
N GLU A 82 16.56 2.10 -9.59
CA GLU A 82 17.87 1.44 -9.61
C GLU A 82 17.98 0.38 -8.48
N VAL A 83 17.28 0.56 -7.36
CA VAL A 83 17.18 -0.44 -6.28
C VAL A 83 16.42 -1.67 -6.78
N CYS A 84 15.28 -1.47 -7.43
CA CYS A 84 14.50 -2.56 -8.01
C CYS A 84 15.34 -3.37 -9.02
N GLU A 85 16.07 -2.70 -9.91
CA GLU A 85 16.95 -3.33 -10.90
C GLU A 85 18.06 -4.16 -10.22
N ARG A 86 18.76 -3.59 -9.23
CA ARG A 86 19.77 -4.32 -8.44
C ARG A 86 19.21 -5.53 -7.70
N LYS A 87 17.94 -5.47 -7.27
CA LYS A 87 17.23 -6.61 -6.65
C LYS A 87 16.66 -7.61 -7.67
N GLY A 88 17.01 -7.45 -8.96
CA GLY A 88 16.74 -8.40 -10.04
C GLY A 88 15.47 -8.14 -10.84
N ALA A 89 14.88 -6.94 -10.76
CA ALA A 89 13.71 -6.61 -11.56
C ALA A 89 14.08 -6.35 -13.03
N ASP A 90 13.55 -7.16 -13.95
CA ASP A 90 13.61 -6.89 -15.39
C ASP A 90 12.47 -5.93 -15.78
N LEU A 91 12.71 -4.63 -15.62
CA LEU A 91 11.71 -3.60 -15.84
C LEU A 91 11.19 -3.57 -17.28
N GLU A 92 12.06 -3.88 -18.25
CA GLU A 92 11.67 -3.92 -19.66
C GLU A 92 10.73 -5.10 -19.94
N GLN A 93 11.05 -6.30 -19.46
CA GLN A 93 10.17 -7.46 -19.58
C GLN A 93 8.83 -7.25 -18.85
N ILE A 94 8.86 -6.65 -17.65
CA ILE A 94 7.65 -6.33 -16.89
C ILE A 94 6.78 -5.32 -17.67
N LYS A 95 7.39 -4.30 -18.30
CA LYS A 95 6.69 -3.34 -19.17
C LYS A 95 6.07 -4.02 -20.39
N GLN A 96 6.83 -4.85 -21.10
CA GLN A 96 6.35 -5.50 -22.32
C GLN A 96 5.23 -6.51 -22.03
N SER A 97 5.35 -7.28 -20.95
CA SER A 97 4.33 -8.27 -20.56
C SER A 97 3.04 -7.60 -20.08
N GLY A 98 3.13 -6.53 -19.27
CA GLY A 98 1.97 -5.80 -18.81
C GLY A 98 1.19 -5.10 -19.93
N TYR A 99 1.88 -4.60 -20.95
CA TYR A 99 1.24 -3.93 -22.10
C TYR A 99 0.24 -4.83 -22.84
N ARG A 100 0.46 -6.15 -22.86
CA ARG A 100 -0.38 -7.13 -23.55
C ARG A 100 -1.81 -7.22 -23.00
N TYR A 101 -2.03 -6.80 -21.75
CA TYR A 101 -3.33 -6.83 -21.11
C TYR A 101 -4.20 -5.61 -21.42
N LEU A 102 -3.64 -4.57 -22.07
CA LEU A 102 -4.32 -3.29 -22.28
C LEU A 102 -5.27 -3.27 -23.49
N THR A 103 -5.51 -4.43 -24.12
CA THR A 103 -6.50 -4.60 -25.20
C THR A 103 -7.85 -5.04 -24.68
N ASP A 104 -7.89 -5.65 -23.50
CA ASP A 104 -9.10 -6.23 -22.94
C ASP A 104 -9.86 -5.19 -22.10
N PRO A 105 -11.19 -5.10 -22.22
CA PRO A 105 -12.00 -4.26 -21.35
C PRO A 105 -11.75 -4.61 -19.86
N MET A 106 -11.27 -3.64 -19.09
CA MET A 106 -11.10 -3.81 -17.64
C MET A 106 -12.20 -3.10 -16.87
N MET A 107 -12.67 -3.75 -15.81
CA MET A 107 -13.44 -3.08 -14.75
C MET A 107 -12.48 -2.36 -13.80
N GLN A 108 -12.98 -1.34 -13.12
CA GLN A 108 -12.20 -0.48 -12.23
C GLN A 108 -11.45 -1.25 -11.13
N TYR A 109 -12.11 -2.24 -10.53
CA TYR A 109 -11.51 -3.15 -9.55
C TYR A 109 -10.38 -3.98 -10.18
N GLY A 110 -10.61 -4.56 -11.36
CA GLY A 110 -9.57 -5.29 -12.11
C GLY A 110 -8.37 -4.40 -12.45
N TYR A 111 -8.62 -3.13 -12.77
CA TYR A 111 -7.58 -2.13 -13.04
C TYR A 111 -6.71 -1.84 -11.82
N TYR A 112 -7.31 -1.71 -10.62
CA TYR A 112 -6.56 -1.62 -9.37
C TYR A 112 -5.64 -2.84 -9.17
N PHE A 113 -6.14 -4.06 -9.34
CA PHE A 113 -5.33 -5.27 -9.20
C PHE A 113 -4.24 -5.41 -10.26
N PHE A 114 -4.49 -4.96 -11.47
CA PHE A 114 -3.48 -4.89 -12.53
C PHE A 114 -2.29 -4.04 -12.10
N TYR A 115 -2.51 -2.82 -11.61
CA TYR A 115 -1.42 -1.97 -11.11
C TYR A 115 -0.81 -2.50 -9.82
N LYS A 116 -1.60 -3.18 -8.96
CA LYS A 116 -1.08 -3.82 -7.74
C LYS A 116 -0.08 -4.92 -8.08
N ASP A 117 -0.43 -5.78 -9.03
CA ASP A 117 0.47 -6.82 -9.52
C ASP A 117 1.69 -6.25 -10.25
N LEU A 118 1.50 -5.16 -11.01
CA LEU A 118 2.59 -4.48 -11.70
C LEU A 118 3.62 -3.90 -10.71
N CYS A 119 3.16 -3.16 -9.69
CA CYS A 119 4.02 -2.62 -8.64
C CYS A 119 4.74 -3.74 -7.89
N ARG A 120 4.02 -4.82 -7.54
CA ARG A 120 4.57 -6.01 -6.89
C ARG A 120 5.67 -6.69 -7.72
N LYS A 121 5.50 -6.77 -9.05
CA LYS A 121 6.52 -7.29 -9.96
C LYS A 121 7.74 -6.38 -10.02
N ILE A 122 7.54 -5.06 -10.10
CA ILE A 122 8.62 -4.07 -10.11
C ILE A 122 9.47 -4.16 -8.84
N THR A 123 8.85 -4.27 -7.67
CA THR A 123 9.59 -4.39 -6.40
C THR A 123 10.07 -5.81 -6.10
N GLY A 124 9.70 -6.80 -6.92
CA GLY A 124 10.03 -8.21 -6.69
C GLY A 124 9.46 -8.76 -5.37
N ASN A 125 8.23 -8.37 -5.00
CA ASN A 125 7.59 -8.64 -3.70
C ASN A 125 8.30 -8.06 -2.47
N ARG A 126 9.20 -7.08 -2.64
CA ARG A 126 9.92 -6.45 -1.52
C ARG A 126 9.31 -5.11 -1.14
N TYR A 127 9.62 -4.68 0.07
CA TYR A 127 9.31 -3.34 0.54
C TYR A 127 10.32 -2.34 -0.03
N ILE A 128 9.93 -1.62 -1.07
CA ILE A 128 10.77 -0.61 -1.72
C ILE A 128 9.89 0.59 -2.03
N GLY A 129 10.22 1.75 -1.46
CA GLY A 129 9.69 3.07 -1.76
C GLY A 129 8.17 3.18 -1.77
N HIS A 130 7.47 2.45 -0.91
CA HIS A 130 5.99 2.41 -0.82
C HIS A 130 5.26 2.35 -2.18
N LEU A 131 5.75 1.59 -3.16
CA LEU A 131 5.17 1.56 -4.51
C LEU A 131 3.94 0.64 -4.59
N TYR A 132 2.73 1.21 -4.57
CA TYR A 132 1.48 0.46 -4.76
C TYR A 132 0.29 1.36 -5.11
N PRO A 133 -0.75 0.84 -5.80
CA PRO A 133 -2.00 1.59 -5.98
C PRO A 133 -2.71 1.77 -4.64
N SER A 134 -3.19 2.98 -4.35
CA SER A 134 -3.98 3.23 -3.16
C SER A 134 -5.31 2.50 -3.23
N ASP A 135 -5.71 1.94 -2.11
CA ASP A 135 -7.05 1.42 -1.93
C ASP A 135 -8.02 2.49 -1.42
N TYR A 136 -9.30 2.12 -1.30
CA TYR A 136 -10.33 3.03 -0.80
C TYR A 136 -10.01 3.52 0.61
N PHE A 137 -9.51 2.66 1.50
CA PHE A 137 -9.13 3.05 2.85
C PHE A 137 -8.00 4.09 2.86
N ASP A 138 -6.91 3.85 2.12
CA ASP A 138 -5.78 4.76 2.00
C ASP A 138 -6.21 6.10 1.38
N TYR A 139 -7.07 6.07 0.36
CA TYR A 139 -7.67 7.26 -0.24
C TYR A 139 -8.54 8.04 0.76
N TYR A 140 -9.46 7.37 1.44
CA TYR A 140 -10.39 8.00 2.38
C TYR A 140 -9.66 8.57 3.59
N PHE A 141 -8.75 7.79 4.19
CA PHE A 141 -8.00 8.19 5.37
C PHE A 141 -7.01 9.32 5.08
N ASN A 142 -6.37 9.32 3.91
CA ASN A 142 -5.44 10.39 3.52
C ASN A 142 -6.11 11.50 2.71
N TYR A 143 -7.44 11.48 2.54
CA TYR A 143 -8.15 12.43 1.66
C TYR A 143 -7.81 13.89 1.94
N GLU A 144 -7.85 14.26 3.22
CA GLU A 144 -7.52 15.61 3.69
C GLU A 144 -6.05 15.96 3.40
N LYS A 145 -5.13 15.01 3.61
CA LYS A 145 -3.71 15.18 3.28
C LYS A 145 -3.47 15.30 1.77
N ILE A 146 -4.26 14.59 0.97
CA ILE A 146 -4.20 14.59 -0.50
C ILE A 146 -4.72 15.93 -1.06
N PHE A 147 -5.75 16.54 -0.44
CA PHE A 147 -6.51 17.65 -1.06
C PHE A 147 -6.61 18.96 -0.26
N LYS A 148 -6.32 19.01 1.05
CA LYS A 148 -6.53 20.20 1.90
C LYS A 148 -5.26 20.88 2.41
N ASN A 149 -4.08 20.28 2.29
CA ASN A 149 -2.85 21.02 2.57
C ASN A 149 -2.65 22.09 1.48
N ASP A 150 -2.67 23.36 1.91
CA ASP A 150 -2.73 24.64 1.17
C ASP A 150 -1.61 24.93 0.15
N SER A 151 -0.97 23.92 -0.44
CA SER A 151 -0.24 24.11 -1.69
C SER A 151 -1.26 24.25 -2.82
N ALA A 152 -1.77 25.47 -3.00
CA ALA A 152 -2.43 25.88 -4.22
C ALA A 152 -1.55 25.48 -5.40
N ASP A 153 -2.12 24.68 -6.31
CA ASP A 153 -1.51 24.16 -7.55
C ASP A 153 -0.78 22.80 -7.49
N THR A 154 -1.25 21.84 -6.68
CA THR A 154 -0.86 20.43 -6.93
C THR A 154 -1.68 19.84 -8.09
N SER A 155 -1.03 19.03 -8.93
CA SER A 155 -1.68 18.28 -10.01
C SER A 155 -2.84 17.39 -9.52
N LEU A 156 -2.86 17.05 -8.23
CA LEU A 156 -3.88 16.25 -7.56
C LEU A 156 -5.22 17.00 -7.43
N ILE A 157 -5.20 18.26 -6.98
CA ILE A 157 -6.42 19.07 -6.81
C ILE A 157 -7.14 19.24 -8.15
N LYS A 158 -6.40 19.52 -9.23
CA LYS A 158 -6.95 19.64 -10.59
C LYS A 158 -7.61 18.34 -11.08
N LYS A 159 -7.19 17.19 -10.54
CA LYS A 159 -7.72 15.86 -10.89
C LYS A 159 -8.71 15.30 -9.85
N ARG A 160 -9.09 16.08 -8.84
CA ARG A 160 -9.96 15.62 -7.74
C ARG A 160 -11.23 14.94 -8.21
N ALA A 161 -11.98 15.55 -9.13
CA ALA A 161 -13.22 14.96 -9.65
C ALA A 161 -13.00 13.58 -10.32
N LEU A 162 -11.86 13.39 -11.00
CA LEU A 162 -11.49 12.12 -11.62
C LEU A 162 -11.12 11.07 -10.56
N ILE A 163 -10.37 11.48 -9.54
CA ILE A 163 -9.98 10.62 -8.40
C ILE A 163 -11.21 10.19 -7.61
N ASP A 164 -12.05 11.15 -7.22
CA ASP A 164 -13.28 10.91 -6.45
C ASP A 164 -14.21 9.94 -7.21
N ASN A 165 -14.34 10.10 -8.53
CA ASN A 165 -15.08 9.17 -9.37
C ASN A 165 -14.51 7.75 -9.32
N PHE A 166 -13.18 7.61 -9.33
CA PHE A 166 -12.55 6.30 -9.27
C PHE A 166 -12.89 5.54 -7.98
N TYR A 167 -12.71 6.20 -6.84
CA TYR A 167 -12.90 5.58 -5.53
C TYR A 167 -14.36 5.42 -5.14
N PHE A 168 -15.26 6.28 -5.63
CA PHE A 168 -16.69 6.12 -5.44
C PHE A 168 -17.20 4.77 -5.98
N HIS A 169 -16.71 4.35 -7.15
CA HIS A 169 -17.08 3.07 -7.76
C HIS A 169 -16.42 1.87 -7.08
N ILE A 170 -15.17 1.99 -6.62
CA ILE A 170 -14.51 0.94 -5.81
C ILE A 170 -15.32 0.68 -4.53
N TYR A 171 -15.71 1.74 -3.82
CA TYR A 171 -16.53 1.62 -2.59
C TYR A 171 -17.88 0.94 -2.83
N GLN A 172 -18.58 1.26 -3.93
CA GLN A 172 -19.85 0.60 -4.24
C GLN A 172 -19.70 -0.90 -4.44
N VAL A 173 -18.65 -1.34 -5.13
CA VAL A 173 -18.37 -2.78 -5.34
C VAL A 173 -18.09 -3.46 -4.00
N GLU A 174 -17.31 -2.83 -3.13
CA GLU A 174 -17.02 -3.36 -1.79
C GLU A 174 -18.29 -3.53 -0.95
N VAL A 175 -19.13 -2.48 -0.86
CA VAL A 175 -20.41 -2.52 -0.12
C VAL A 175 -21.37 -3.58 -0.68
N LEU A 176 -21.43 -3.73 -2.01
CA LEU A 176 -22.25 -4.76 -2.65
C LEU A 176 -21.72 -6.17 -2.41
N SER A 177 -20.39 -6.34 -2.35
CA SER A 177 -19.78 -7.62 -2.03
C SER A 177 -20.05 -8.02 -0.58
N ASP A 178 -19.95 -7.10 0.38
CA ASP A 178 -20.25 -7.35 1.80
C ASP A 178 -21.71 -7.73 2.03
N LYS A 179 -22.65 -7.13 1.28
CA LYS A 179 -24.08 -7.46 1.36
C LYS A 179 -24.42 -8.82 0.75
N ASN A 180 -23.64 -9.30 -0.22
CA ASN A 180 -23.87 -10.58 -0.91
C ASN A 180 -23.13 -11.76 -0.26
N ILE A 181 -22.15 -11.52 0.63
CA ILE A 181 -21.50 -12.56 1.44
C ILE A 181 -22.36 -12.88 2.67
N GLY A 182 -23.60 -13.30 2.42
CA GLY A 182 -24.40 -14.02 3.40
C GLY A 182 -23.77 -15.39 3.70
N SER A 183 -23.22 -15.55 4.90
CA SER A 183 -23.01 -16.82 5.63
C SER A 183 -22.28 -18.02 4.97
N PHE A 184 -21.50 -17.87 3.89
CA PHE A 184 -20.72 -18.99 3.35
C PHE A 184 -19.26 -18.63 3.06
N SER A 185 -18.44 -18.85 4.09
CA SER A 185 -17.04 -19.31 4.10
C SER A 185 -16.17 -18.52 5.08
N ASN A 186 -15.62 -19.23 6.09
CA ASN A 186 -14.52 -18.78 6.96
C ASN A 186 -13.18 -18.69 6.20
N ARG A 187 -13.20 -18.39 4.90
CA ARG A 187 -12.03 -17.87 4.22
C ARG A 187 -12.14 -16.37 4.34
N ASN A 188 -11.37 -15.79 5.27
CA ASN A 188 -11.11 -14.36 5.30
C ASN A 188 -10.73 -13.93 3.88
N SER A 189 -11.67 -13.42 3.09
CA SER A 189 -11.33 -12.49 2.04
C SER A 189 -10.69 -11.34 2.80
N SER A 190 -9.37 -11.24 2.70
CA SER A 190 -8.63 -10.08 3.15
C SER A 190 -9.20 -8.89 2.40
N LEU A 191 -10.22 -8.28 2.99
CA LEU A 191 -10.81 -7.04 2.55
C LEU A 191 -9.65 -6.06 2.42
N ILE A 192 -9.62 -5.42 1.27
CA ILE A 192 -8.76 -4.29 1.01
C ILE A 192 -8.96 -3.29 2.18
N GLY A 193 -7.89 -2.93 2.88
CA GLY A 193 -7.91 -1.77 3.78
C GLY A 193 -8.28 -1.94 5.26
N THR A 194 -8.51 -3.13 5.83
CA THR A 194 -8.68 -3.21 7.32
C THR A 194 -7.34 -3.27 8.04
N ARG A 195 -6.55 -2.19 7.97
CA ARG A 195 -5.43 -2.01 8.92
C ARG A 195 -6.03 -1.66 10.28
N LYS A 196 -6.27 -2.67 11.10
CA LYS A 196 -6.90 -2.53 12.41
C LYS A 196 -5.82 -2.20 13.45
N TYR A 197 -6.07 -1.17 14.26
CA TYR A 197 -5.33 -0.96 15.50
C TYR A 197 -5.29 -2.26 16.32
N SER A 198 -4.11 -2.60 16.82
CA SER A 198 -3.93 -3.68 17.78
C SER A 198 -3.42 -3.06 19.07
N LYS A 199 -4.18 -3.25 20.14
CA LYS A 199 -3.72 -2.87 21.48
C LYS A 199 -2.38 -3.55 21.78
N PRO A 200 -1.42 -2.85 22.41
CA PRO A 200 -0.18 -3.47 22.84
C PRO A 200 -0.46 -4.69 23.72
N PHE A 201 0.25 -5.79 23.46
CA PHE A 201 0.21 -6.98 24.32
C PHE A 201 1.33 -6.89 25.34
N ILE A 202 1.02 -7.09 26.62
CA ILE A 202 1.95 -6.90 27.74
C ILE A 202 2.10 -8.23 28.47
N GLN A 203 3.33 -8.56 28.85
CA GLN A 203 3.64 -9.74 29.65
C GLN A 203 4.80 -9.45 30.63
N ILE A 204 4.70 -9.94 31.85
CA ILE A 204 5.83 -10.00 32.78
C ILE A 204 6.57 -11.33 32.54
N ILE A 205 7.84 -11.25 32.14
CA ILE A 205 8.69 -12.43 31.89
C ILE A 205 9.35 -12.88 33.20
N GLU A 206 9.88 -11.93 33.95
CA GLU A 206 10.49 -12.16 35.26
C GLU A 206 10.08 -11.03 36.19
N THR A 207 9.38 -11.37 37.28
CA THR A 207 8.83 -10.39 38.23
C THR A 207 9.93 -9.47 38.76
N ASP A 208 9.66 -8.17 38.74
CA ASP A 208 10.57 -7.08 39.14
C ASP A 208 11.91 -7.01 38.38
N HIS A 209 12.07 -7.79 37.30
CA HIS A 209 13.32 -7.85 36.55
C HIS A 209 13.14 -7.62 35.05
N ILE A 210 12.27 -8.40 34.38
CA ILE A 210 12.07 -8.36 32.93
C ILE A 210 10.58 -8.22 32.59
N ALA A 211 10.22 -7.11 31.96
CA ALA A 211 8.89 -6.89 31.39
C ALA A 211 8.95 -6.84 29.86
N TYR A 212 7.84 -7.19 29.22
CA TYR A 212 7.71 -7.31 27.79
C TYR A 212 6.46 -6.58 27.29
N ILE A 213 6.60 -5.86 26.18
CA ILE A 213 5.51 -5.23 25.47
C ILE A 213 5.65 -5.47 23.96
N GLU A 214 4.59 -5.95 23.31
CA GLU A 214 4.52 -6.17 21.87
C GLU A 214 3.60 -5.15 21.21
N ILE A 215 4.09 -4.54 20.14
CA ILE A 215 3.39 -3.50 19.37
C ILE A 215 3.40 -3.89 17.89
N LYS A 216 2.27 -4.42 17.40
CA LYS A 216 2.12 -4.90 16.02
C LYS A 216 1.84 -3.82 14.98
N SER A 217 1.61 -2.58 15.39
CA SER A 217 1.34 -1.46 14.47
C SER A 217 1.57 -0.12 15.16
N PHE A 218 2.16 0.83 14.45
CA PHE A 218 2.17 2.25 14.87
C PHE A 218 1.04 3.05 14.22
N LEU A 219 0.10 2.40 13.52
CA LEU A 219 -1.05 3.07 12.93
C LEU A 219 -2.23 3.11 13.92
N THR A 220 -2.64 4.32 14.28
CA THR A 220 -3.85 4.61 15.06
C THR A 220 -4.72 5.55 14.23
N THR A 221 -5.92 5.10 13.85
CA THR A 221 -6.75 5.80 12.86
C THR A 221 -7.83 6.67 13.51
N LYS A 222 -8.22 6.34 14.74
CA LYS A 222 -9.23 7.05 15.52
C LYS A 222 -8.63 7.65 16.78
N ALA A 223 -9.28 8.70 17.29
CA ALA A 223 -8.86 9.35 18.52
C ALA A 223 -8.90 8.39 19.72
N GLU A 224 -9.91 7.53 19.78
CA GLU A 224 -10.09 6.55 20.87
C GLU A 224 -8.98 5.48 20.83
N GLU A 225 -8.60 5.01 19.63
CA GLU A 225 -7.48 4.07 19.44
C GLU A 225 -6.16 4.69 19.91
N LYS A 226 -5.92 5.96 19.55
CA LYS A 226 -4.72 6.69 19.99
C LYS A 226 -4.71 6.89 21.51
N GLN A 227 -5.84 7.24 22.11
CA GLN A 227 -5.94 7.38 23.56
C GLN A 227 -5.72 6.05 24.29
N GLU A 228 -6.30 4.95 23.80
CA GLU A 228 -6.08 3.62 24.37
C GLU A 228 -4.62 3.20 24.27
N TYR A 229 -3.99 3.42 23.12
CA TYR A 229 -2.57 3.12 22.89
C TYR A 229 -1.68 3.87 23.88
N LEU A 230 -1.86 5.20 23.97
CA LEU A 230 -1.06 6.04 24.87
C LEU A 230 -1.25 5.66 26.33
N LYS A 231 -2.49 5.38 26.74
CA LYS A 231 -2.79 4.92 28.10
C LYS A 231 -2.13 3.56 28.40
N ALA A 232 -2.19 2.61 27.48
CA ALA A 232 -1.55 1.31 27.66
C ALA A 232 -0.03 1.43 27.83
N LEU A 233 0.63 2.33 27.10
CA LEU A 233 2.05 2.63 27.29
C LEU A 233 2.33 3.30 28.65
N GLU A 234 1.52 4.29 29.02
CA GLU A 234 1.66 5.01 30.29
C GLU A 234 1.54 4.07 31.49
N ASP A 235 0.45 3.28 31.54
CA ASP A 235 0.19 2.29 32.59
C ASP A 235 1.36 1.29 32.66
N PHE A 236 1.81 0.77 31.51
CA PHE A 236 2.94 -0.16 31.43
C PHE A 236 4.24 0.42 32.01
N PHE A 237 4.59 1.65 31.65
CA PHE A 237 5.82 2.27 32.16
C PHE A 237 5.75 2.53 33.67
N ILE A 238 4.58 2.99 34.17
CA ILE A 238 4.38 3.19 35.60
C ILE A 238 4.52 1.86 36.37
N GLU A 239 3.82 0.82 35.92
CA GLU A 239 3.84 -0.51 36.56
C GLU A 239 5.21 -1.17 36.53
N THR A 240 6.01 -0.88 35.51
CA THR A 240 7.35 -1.47 35.32
C THR A 240 8.48 -0.52 35.70
N ALA A 241 8.20 0.55 36.45
CA ALA A 241 9.20 1.57 36.81
C ALA A 241 10.45 0.97 37.47
N ASN A 242 10.29 -0.01 38.37
CA ASN A 242 11.37 -0.70 39.09
C ASN A 242 12.06 -1.82 38.27
N TYR A 243 11.54 -2.20 37.09
CA TYR A 243 12.10 -3.30 36.30
C TYR A 243 13.40 -2.90 35.62
N LYS A 244 14.42 -3.76 35.69
CA LYS A 244 15.73 -3.51 35.08
C LYS A 244 15.75 -3.65 33.56
N HIS A 245 14.90 -4.51 33.01
CA HIS A 245 14.86 -4.79 31.58
C HIS A 245 13.45 -4.66 31.01
N ILE A 246 13.33 -3.84 29.97
CA ILE A 246 12.10 -3.72 29.17
C ILE A 246 12.40 -4.24 27.77
N ILE A 247 11.67 -5.26 27.34
CA ILE A 247 11.74 -5.80 25.98
C ILE A 247 10.55 -5.25 25.20
N ILE A 248 10.84 -4.52 24.13
CA ILE A 248 9.86 -3.97 23.20
C ILE A 248 9.92 -4.82 21.94
N ASP A 249 8.83 -5.49 21.57
CA ASP A 249 8.74 -6.30 20.37
C ASP A 249 7.93 -5.59 19.29
N ILE A 250 8.59 -5.28 18.16
CA ILE A 250 7.94 -4.70 16.98
C ILE A 250 8.01 -5.63 15.76
N GLN A 251 8.36 -6.91 15.94
CA GLN A 251 8.31 -7.90 14.86
C GLN A 251 6.90 -7.93 14.25
N ASN A 252 6.79 -7.91 12.91
CA ASN A 252 5.53 -7.77 12.18
C ASN A 252 4.83 -6.40 12.27
N ASN A 253 5.56 -5.34 12.64
CA ASN A 253 5.05 -3.97 12.63
C ASN A 253 5.44 -3.24 11.32
N GLY A 254 4.44 -2.98 10.47
CA GLY A 254 4.63 -2.29 9.19
C GLY A 254 4.70 -0.75 9.26
N GLY A 255 4.74 -0.16 10.46
CA GLY A 255 4.82 1.29 10.67
C GLY A 255 3.48 1.97 10.99
N GLY A 256 3.38 3.27 10.71
CA GLY A 256 2.21 4.08 11.03
C GLY A 256 2.54 5.57 11.25
N HIS A 257 2.31 6.07 12.47
CA HIS A 257 2.57 7.48 12.83
C HIS A 257 3.77 7.58 13.78
N SER A 258 4.68 8.52 13.52
CA SER A 258 5.91 8.67 14.31
C SER A 258 5.63 8.96 15.79
N GLU A 259 4.57 9.73 16.08
CA GLU A 259 4.19 10.06 17.46
C GLU A 259 3.94 8.83 18.34
N ASN A 260 3.57 7.69 17.73
CA ASN A 260 3.28 6.46 18.46
C ASN A 260 4.56 5.74 18.92
N TYR A 261 5.66 5.79 18.16
CA TYR A 261 6.94 5.30 18.67
C TYR A 261 7.62 6.35 19.55
N GLU A 262 7.44 7.65 19.27
CA GLU A 262 7.96 8.73 20.12
C GLU A 262 7.40 8.64 21.54
N ALA A 263 6.13 8.24 21.71
CA ALA A 263 5.52 7.99 23.02
C ALA A 263 6.24 6.91 23.87
N ILE A 264 7.05 6.05 23.25
CA ILE A 264 7.88 5.06 23.95
C ILE A 264 9.18 5.70 24.45
N ILE A 265 9.76 6.61 23.66
CA ILE A 265 11.04 7.26 23.95
C ILE A 265 10.86 8.45 24.91
N SER A 266 9.86 9.30 24.66
CA SER A 266 9.67 10.58 25.34
C SER A 266 9.61 10.52 26.88
N PRO A 267 8.98 9.51 27.52
CA PRO A 267 8.99 9.38 28.98
C PRO A 267 10.34 8.98 29.57
N ASN A 268 11.25 8.49 28.74
CA ASN A 268 12.50 7.85 29.12
C ASN A 268 13.74 8.70 28.82
N ILE A 269 13.54 9.97 28.46
CA ILE A 269 14.61 10.93 28.15
C ILE A 269 14.44 12.20 28.98
N ASN A 270 15.56 12.80 29.40
CA ASN A 270 15.56 13.96 30.30
C ASN A 270 15.66 15.30 29.57
N LYS A 271 15.95 15.28 28.27
CA LYS A 271 16.08 16.45 27.40
C LYS A 271 15.64 16.09 25.98
N GLU A 272 15.32 17.10 25.19
CA GLU A 272 15.05 16.89 23.77
C GLU A 272 16.24 16.26 23.05
N ILE A 273 15.94 15.39 22.09
CA ILE A 273 16.95 14.69 21.29
C ILE A 273 16.79 15.13 19.84
N ASN A 274 17.88 15.63 19.28
CA ASN A 274 17.97 16.02 17.89
C ASN A 274 18.48 14.85 17.04
N ILE A 275 17.71 14.48 16.02
CA ILE A 275 17.98 13.37 15.12
C ILE A 275 18.19 13.95 13.73
N ILE A 276 19.40 13.77 13.22
CA ILE A 276 19.78 14.17 11.87
C ILE A 276 19.66 12.96 10.97
N SER A 277 19.14 13.11 9.76
CA SER A 277 19.18 12.07 8.73
C SER A 277 19.44 12.68 7.37
N TYR A 278 19.94 11.86 6.45
CA TYR A 278 20.28 12.28 5.11
C TYR A 278 19.48 11.46 4.10
N GLY A 279 19.21 12.08 2.96
CA GLY A 279 18.65 11.38 1.83
C GLY A 279 18.96 12.08 0.53
N LEU A 280 18.62 11.40 -0.55
CA LEU A 280 18.84 11.84 -1.91
C LEU A 280 17.51 12.03 -2.62
N TYR A 281 17.52 12.87 -3.64
CA TYR A 281 16.35 13.10 -4.48
C TYR A 281 16.77 13.53 -5.87
N ASN A 282 15.82 13.49 -6.79
CA ASN A 282 15.94 14.13 -8.10
C ASN A 282 14.74 15.04 -8.34
N GLU A 283 14.98 16.15 -9.04
CA GLU A 283 13.91 17.04 -9.45
C GLU A 283 13.28 16.55 -10.76
N ASN A 284 11.97 16.34 -10.75
CA ASN A 284 11.21 15.93 -11.91
C ASN A 284 9.73 16.33 -11.75
N LYS A 285 8.96 16.24 -12.84
CA LYS A 285 7.54 16.64 -12.85
C LYS A 285 6.63 15.89 -11.86
N TYR A 286 7.08 14.74 -11.34
CA TYR A 286 6.32 13.92 -10.39
C TYR A 286 6.63 14.27 -8.93
N THR A 287 7.87 14.66 -8.62
CA THR A 287 8.34 14.88 -7.23
C THR A 287 8.44 16.35 -6.84
N ASN A 288 8.58 17.29 -7.80
CA ASN A 288 8.86 18.70 -7.51
C ASN A 288 7.90 19.33 -6.50
N THR A 289 6.59 19.14 -6.66
CA THR A 289 5.58 19.69 -5.73
C THR A 289 5.75 19.13 -4.31
N TYR A 290 6.18 17.87 -4.17
CA TYR A 290 6.42 17.24 -2.86
C TYR A 290 7.72 17.72 -2.23
N LEU A 291 8.75 17.98 -3.05
CA LEU A 291 10.00 18.59 -2.58
C LEU A 291 9.75 19.98 -1.99
N ASP A 292 8.99 20.83 -2.69
CA ASP A 292 8.66 22.18 -2.20
C ASP A 292 7.90 22.12 -0.88
N MET A 293 6.89 21.25 -0.79
CA MET A 293 6.15 21.00 0.45
C MET A 293 7.09 20.48 1.56
N PHE A 294 7.99 19.56 1.25
CA PHE A 294 8.92 18.96 2.21
C PHE A 294 9.86 20.01 2.80
N PHE A 295 10.55 20.78 1.95
CA PHE A 295 11.48 21.82 2.39
C PHE A 295 10.80 23.00 3.10
N LYS A 296 9.51 23.22 2.84
CA LYS A 296 8.72 24.24 3.52
C LYS A 296 8.24 23.81 4.91
N ASN A 297 7.78 22.55 5.04
CA ASN A 297 7.05 22.10 6.22
C ASN A 297 7.90 21.32 7.24
N TYR A 298 9.08 20.86 6.84
CA TYR A 298 10.00 20.14 7.72
C TYR A 298 11.31 20.91 7.88
N LYS A 299 11.95 20.76 9.04
CA LYS A 299 13.28 21.31 9.32
C LYS A 299 14.32 20.56 8.49
N SER A 300 14.43 20.96 7.23
CA SER A 300 15.24 20.30 6.22
C SER A 300 15.95 21.34 5.38
N GLU A 301 17.12 20.98 4.87
CA GLU A 301 17.96 21.85 4.07
C GLU A 301 18.52 21.09 2.86
N LYS A 302 18.62 21.80 1.73
CA LYS A 302 19.33 21.30 0.56
C LYS A 302 20.83 21.43 0.83
N ILE A 303 21.56 20.35 0.66
CA ILE A 303 23.02 20.31 0.87
C ILE A 303 23.72 19.85 -0.38
N ASN A 304 25.04 20.07 -0.48
CA ASN A 304 25.83 19.41 -1.50
C ASN A 304 25.82 17.89 -1.24
N ARG A 305 25.65 17.09 -2.29
CA ARG A 305 25.65 15.63 -2.19
C ARG A 305 26.93 15.08 -1.55
N HIS A 306 28.07 15.74 -1.73
CA HIS A 306 29.34 15.35 -1.13
C HIS A 306 29.42 15.63 0.38
N GLU A 307 28.47 16.37 0.97
CA GLU A 307 28.38 16.57 2.42
C GLU A 307 27.67 15.40 3.13
N VAL A 308 27.03 14.49 2.37
CA VAL A 308 26.40 13.30 2.93
C VAL A 308 27.48 12.30 3.37
N PRO A 309 27.47 11.83 4.64
CA PRO A 309 28.40 10.81 5.11
C PRO A 309 28.32 9.52 4.27
N TYR A 310 29.49 8.96 3.94
CA TYR A 310 29.62 7.69 3.21
C TYR A 310 28.80 7.63 1.91
N ILE A 311 28.66 8.77 1.22
CA ILE A 311 27.82 8.90 0.02
C ILE A 311 28.22 7.92 -1.10
N GLU A 312 29.46 7.47 -1.13
CA GLU A 312 29.95 6.45 -2.06
C GLU A 312 29.15 5.14 -1.99
N ASN A 313 28.49 4.83 -0.87
CA ASN A 313 27.72 3.60 -0.66
C ASN A 313 26.29 3.66 -1.24
N CYS A 314 25.76 4.85 -1.55
CA CYS A 314 24.33 5.03 -1.86
C CYS A 314 23.87 4.31 -3.15
N SER A 315 24.80 3.97 -4.04
CA SER A 315 24.58 3.17 -5.25
C SER A 315 23.47 3.72 -6.17
N THR A 316 23.23 5.03 -6.19
CA THR A 316 22.24 5.68 -7.07
C THR A 316 22.88 6.78 -7.90
N VAL A 317 22.65 6.78 -9.21
CA VAL A 317 23.09 7.87 -10.10
C VAL A 317 21.93 8.82 -10.35
N LYS A 318 20.71 8.27 -10.46
CA LYS A 318 19.47 9.03 -10.68
C LYS A 318 19.17 10.07 -9.62
N ASN A 319 19.36 9.75 -8.33
CA ASN A 319 19.08 10.67 -7.22
C ASN A 319 20.30 11.55 -6.99
N ASP A 320 20.40 12.65 -7.74
CA ASP A 320 21.60 13.47 -7.89
C ASP A 320 21.75 14.62 -6.87
N LYS A 321 20.68 14.96 -6.17
CA LYS A 321 20.65 16.01 -5.13
C LYS A 321 20.51 15.39 -3.74
N ALA A 322 20.86 16.16 -2.71
CA ALA A 322 20.85 15.69 -1.33
C ALA A 322 20.16 16.68 -0.39
N TYR A 323 19.61 16.13 0.70
CA TYR A 323 19.05 16.90 1.79
C TYR A 323 19.57 16.39 3.13
N ARG A 324 19.61 17.31 4.10
CA ARG A 324 19.70 17.00 5.52
C ARG A 324 18.33 17.26 6.14
N LEU A 325 17.83 16.31 6.91
CA LEU A 325 16.57 16.39 7.65
C LEU A 325 16.87 16.35 9.14
N GLU A 326 16.28 17.28 9.87
CA GLU A 326 16.38 17.40 11.31
C GLU A 326 15.02 17.15 11.97
N GLU A 327 15.01 16.27 12.97
CA GLU A 327 13.84 15.90 13.74
C GLU A 327 14.13 15.98 15.23
N ILE A 328 13.14 16.37 16.02
CA ILE A 328 13.30 16.54 17.46
C ILE A 328 12.31 15.66 18.19
N ILE A 329 12.81 14.76 19.03
CA ILE A 329 11.99 14.03 20.00
C ILE A 329 11.99 14.81 21.30
N GLN A 330 10.81 15.24 21.72
CA GLN A 330 10.63 16.01 22.95
C GLN A 330 10.56 15.09 24.17
N ALA A 331 11.19 15.50 25.27
CA ALA A 331 11.04 14.83 26.56
C ALA A 331 9.62 15.09 27.10
N ARG A 332 8.93 14.02 27.53
CA ARG A 332 7.59 14.11 28.11
C ARG A 332 7.50 13.19 29.34
N PRO A 333 7.93 13.69 30.52
CA PRO A 333 7.85 12.92 31.76
C PRO A 333 6.40 12.49 32.05
N VAL A 334 6.24 11.27 32.54
CA VAL A 334 4.95 10.73 32.98
C VAL A 334 4.85 10.84 34.50
N ASN A 335 3.72 11.33 35.01
CA ASN A 335 3.51 11.44 36.45
C ASN A 335 3.43 10.03 37.09
N GLY A 336 4.13 9.82 38.20
CA GLY A 336 4.22 8.50 38.84
C GLY A 336 5.23 7.54 38.20
N TYR A 337 5.75 7.85 37.01
CA TYR A 337 6.84 7.07 36.40
C TYR A 337 8.20 7.56 36.89
N LYS A 338 8.92 6.68 37.60
CA LYS A 338 10.29 6.92 38.07
C LYS A 338 11.16 5.70 37.72
N PRO A 339 11.74 5.64 36.51
CA PRO A 339 12.56 4.51 36.11
C PRO A 339 13.77 4.35 37.03
N CYS A 340 14.14 3.11 37.35
CA CYS A 340 15.42 2.83 38.00
C CYS A 340 16.60 3.29 37.12
N GLU A 341 17.70 3.70 37.77
CA GLU A 341 18.87 4.31 37.10
C GLU A 341 19.53 3.37 36.08
N ASP A 342 19.45 2.04 36.30
CA ASP A 342 20.08 1.01 35.48
C ASP A 342 19.11 0.33 34.49
N LYS A 343 17.92 0.93 34.26
CA LYS A 343 16.93 0.39 33.30
C LYS A 343 17.52 0.30 31.89
N LYS A 344 17.37 -0.86 31.25
CA LYS A 344 17.78 -1.12 29.86
C LYS A 344 16.60 -1.49 28.99
N PHE A 345 16.56 -0.92 27.79
CA PHE A 345 15.60 -1.25 26.75
C PHE A 345 16.21 -2.18 25.71
N TRP A 346 15.41 -3.13 25.26
CA TRP A 346 15.72 -4.04 24.16
C TRP A 346 14.63 -3.92 23.11
N LEU A 347 15.01 -3.87 21.84
CA LEU A 347 14.06 -3.80 20.73
C LEU A 347 14.17 -5.03 19.86
N LEU A 348 13.10 -5.81 19.72
CA LEU A 348 13.06 -6.99 18.85
C LEU A 348 12.56 -6.59 17.47
N VAL A 349 13.31 -6.98 16.44
CA VAL A 349 13.03 -6.64 15.03
C VAL A 349 13.13 -7.85 14.11
N ASP A 350 12.41 -7.80 12.98
CA ASP A 350 12.52 -8.78 11.90
C ASP A 350 12.39 -8.08 10.52
N SER A 351 12.49 -8.85 9.45
CA SER A 351 12.41 -8.35 8.06
C SER A 351 11.05 -7.74 7.67
N SER A 352 10.04 -7.83 8.52
CA SER A 352 8.71 -7.24 8.28
C SER A 352 8.53 -5.87 8.97
N VAL A 353 9.48 -5.48 9.83
CA VAL A 353 9.57 -4.13 10.39
C VAL A 353 9.80 -3.13 9.26
N TYR A 354 8.87 -2.22 9.00
CA TYR A 354 8.94 -1.32 7.83
C TYR A 354 8.42 0.08 8.15
N SER A 355 8.79 1.08 7.34
CA SER A 355 8.32 2.47 7.45
C SER A 355 8.63 3.06 8.84
N GLU A 356 7.68 3.67 9.54
CA GLU A 356 7.90 4.27 10.87
C GLU A 356 8.37 3.26 11.93
N ALA A 357 8.15 1.95 11.74
CA ALA A 357 8.70 0.95 12.63
C ALA A 357 10.20 0.72 12.39
N ASP A 358 10.63 0.81 11.14
CA ASP A 358 12.05 0.87 10.80
C ASP A 358 12.69 2.18 11.27
N ARG A 359 11.98 3.32 11.16
CA ARG A 359 12.43 4.60 11.73
C ARG A 359 12.70 4.43 13.23
N PHE A 360 11.78 3.80 13.96
CA PHE A 360 11.97 3.56 15.39
C PHE A 360 13.22 2.72 15.67
N ALA A 361 13.46 1.64 14.93
CA ALA A 361 14.68 0.83 15.07
C ALA A 361 15.95 1.65 14.80
N TYR A 362 15.96 2.45 13.73
CA TYR A 362 17.06 3.35 13.40
C TYR A 362 17.30 4.38 14.51
N VAL A 363 16.24 5.03 15.02
CA VAL A 363 16.34 6.03 16.09
C VAL A 363 16.86 5.40 17.38
N CYS A 364 16.36 4.22 17.76
CA CYS A 364 16.82 3.49 18.95
C CYS A 364 18.34 3.29 18.95
N LYS A 365 18.90 2.84 17.82
CA LYS A 365 20.35 2.69 17.67
C LYS A 365 21.06 4.03 17.72
N LYS A 366 20.58 4.99 16.92
CA LYS A 366 21.23 6.29 16.75
C LYS A 366 21.40 7.06 18.06
N ILE A 367 20.42 6.96 18.95
CA ILE A 367 20.42 7.69 20.23
C ILE A 367 20.83 6.80 21.41
N GLY A 368 21.11 5.52 21.17
CA GLY A 368 21.45 4.53 22.20
C GLY A 368 20.31 4.22 23.17
N PHE A 369 19.04 4.38 22.75
CA PHE A 369 17.88 4.16 23.61
C PHE A 369 17.65 2.69 23.94
N ALA A 370 17.76 1.81 22.93
CA ALA A 370 17.55 0.38 23.09
C ALA A 370 18.59 -0.43 22.32
N THR A 371 18.98 -1.58 22.86
CA THR A 371 19.76 -2.58 22.12
C THR A 371 18.83 -3.33 21.16
N VAL A 372 19.07 -3.22 19.85
CA VAL A 372 18.25 -3.84 18.81
C VAL A 372 18.70 -5.28 18.57
N VAL A 373 17.77 -6.23 18.63
CA VAL A 373 18.03 -7.67 18.52
C VAL A 373 17.13 -8.28 17.45
N GLY A 374 17.68 -9.05 16.52
CA GLY A 374 16.85 -9.69 15.50
C GLY A 374 17.54 -9.99 14.16
N THR A 375 16.84 -9.67 13.08
CA THR A 375 17.39 -9.59 11.71
C THR A 375 17.34 -8.15 11.21
N ASN A 376 17.89 -7.87 10.03
CA ASN A 376 17.64 -6.60 9.36
C ASN A 376 16.13 -6.37 9.21
N THR A 377 15.71 -5.12 9.38
CA THR A 377 14.34 -4.69 9.10
C THR A 377 14.06 -4.68 7.59
N GLY A 378 12.81 -4.44 7.21
CA GLY A 378 12.37 -4.24 5.83
C GLY A 378 12.67 -2.86 5.24
N GLY A 379 13.04 -1.85 6.05
CA GLY A 379 13.51 -0.55 5.55
C GLY A 379 12.48 0.59 5.48
N SER A 380 12.75 1.59 4.64
CA SER A 380 12.01 2.85 4.46
C SER A 380 12.01 3.85 5.63
N GLY A 381 12.62 3.53 6.76
CA GLY A 381 12.56 4.35 7.97
C GLY A 381 13.24 5.71 7.85
N THR A 382 14.10 5.95 6.87
CA THR A 382 14.73 7.26 6.64
C THR A 382 14.27 7.93 5.36
N ASN A 383 13.27 7.35 4.68
CA ASN A 383 12.64 8.01 3.55
C ASN A 383 11.97 9.30 4.03
N GLY A 384 11.77 10.22 3.09
CA GLY A 384 11.18 11.53 3.36
C GLY A 384 9.88 11.43 4.16
N LYS A 385 9.49 12.55 4.78
CA LYS A 385 8.32 12.59 5.65
C LYS A 385 7.05 12.25 4.84
N SER A 386 6.51 11.06 5.12
CA SER A 386 5.36 10.43 4.49
C SER A 386 5.47 10.06 3.00
N PRO A 387 4.85 8.95 2.57
CA PRO A 387 4.65 8.67 1.15
C PRO A 387 3.69 9.66 0.49
N MET A 388 3.85 9.84 -0.83
CA MET A 388 3.11 10.75 -1.70
C MET A 388 2.43 9.97 -2.85
N TYR A 389 1.75 10.69 -3.76
CA TYR A 389 0.88 10.08 -4.76
C TYR A 389 1.13 10.61 -6.17
N ILE A 390 1.05 9.76 -7.19
CA ILE A 390 0.77 10.21 -8.55
C ILE A 390 -0.65 9.80 -8.95
N VAL A 391 -1.28 10.57 -9.85
CA VAL A 391 -2.60 10.23 -10.38
C VAL A 391 -2.47 9.83 -11.84
N LEU A 392 -2.93 8.62 -12.15
CA LEU A 392 -3.08 8.16 -13.52
C LEU A 392 -4.09 9.06 -14.26
N PRO A 393 -3.68 9.71 -15.37
CA PRO A 393 -4.38 10.88 -15.90
C PRO A 393 -5.77 10.61 -16.49
N ASN A 394 -6.09 9.37 -16.86
CA ASN A 394 -7.37 9.02 -17.46
C ASN A 394 -8.28 8.22 -16.55
N SER A 395 -7.72 7.43 -15.64
CA SER A 395 -8.49 6.61 -14.69
C SER A 395 -8.76 7.30 -13.36
N GLY A 396 -7.85 8.16 -12.87
CA GLY A 396 -7.94 8.71 -11.51
C GLY A 396 -7.38 7.80 -10.43
N LEU A 397 -6.84 6.63 -10.78
CA LEU A 397 -6.17 5.75 -9.83
C LEU A 397 -4.93 6.46 -9.23
N LEU A 398 -4.80 6.41 -7.92
CA LEU A 398 -3.63 6.91 -7.21
C LEU A 398 -2.59 5.80 -7.08
N ILE A 399 -1.34 6.12 -7.40
CA ILE A 399 -0.19 5.27 -7.06
C ILE A 399 0.57 5.97 -5.95
N LYS A 400 0.67 5.31 -4.80
CA LYS A 400 1.46 5.75 -3.66
C LYS A 400 2.93 5.39 -3.88
N PHE A 401 3.83 6.23 -3.39
CA PHE A 401 5.27 6.03 -3.45
C PHE A 401 6.02 6.95 -2.47
N ASP A 402 7.24 6.58 -2.10
CA ASP A 402 8.17 7.47 -1.42
C ASP A 402 8.91 8.32 -2.46
N PHE A 403 8.94 9.64 -2.24
CA PHE A 403 9.51 10.60 -3.18
C PHE A 403 10.96 10.99 -2.84
N MET A 404 11.51 10.44 -1.76
CA MET A 404 12.87 10.69 -1.27
C MET A 404 13.58 9.37 -1.02
N TYR A 405 14.87 9.31 -1.37
CA TYR A 405 15.74 8.15 -1.20
C TYR A 405 16.49 8.25 0.13
N GLY A 406 15.95 7.62 1.18
CA GLY A 406 16.52 7.66 2.52
C GLY A 406 17.83 6.88 2.62
N LEU A 407 18.79 7.43 3.39
CA LEU A 407 20.06 6.77 3.67
C LEU A 407 20.18 6.38 5.14
N THR A 408 20.92 5.32 5.39
CA THR A 408 21.44 4.91 6.71
C THR A 408 22.63 5.79 7.11
N GLU A 409 23.13 5.64 8.35
CA GLU A 409 24.35 6.36 8.79
C GLU A 409 25.58 6.01 7.96
N ASP A 410 25.63 4.80 7.39
CA ASP A 410 26.72 4.31 6.56
C ASP A 410 26.51 4.60 5.06
N GLY A 411 25.55 5.47 4.72
CA GLY A 411 25.32 5.94 3.35
C GLY A 411 24.62 4.92 2.42
N TYR A 412 24.15 3.78 2.94
CA TYR A 412 23.35 2.81 2.17
C TYR A 412 21.88 3.19 2.11
N CYS A 413 21.19 2.80 1.05
CA CYS A 413 19.74 2.97 0.93
C CYS A 413 18.99 2.10 1.95
N THR A 414 18.15 2.73 2.76
CA THR A 414 17.41 2.04 3.81
C THR A 414 16.41 1.02 3.24
N ASP A 415 15.84 1.23 2.06
CA ASP A 415 14.94 0.28 1.39
C ASP A 415 15.67 -0.92 0.77
N GLU A 416 17.00 -0.83 0.64
CA GLU A 416 17.82 -1.91 0.11
C GLU A 416 18.34 -2.83 1.21
N THR A 417 18.68 -2.26 2.38
CA THR A 417 19.37 -2.96 3.47
C THR A 417 18.56 -3.08 4.76
N GLY A 418 17.57 -2.21 4.97
CA GLY A 418 16.95 -1.99 6.27
C GLY A 418 17.93 -1.46 7.33
N THR A 419 17.44 -1.36 8.56
CA THR A 419 18.22 -1.15 9.76
C THR A 419 18.77 -2.48 10.26
N ALA A 420 20.09 -2.62 10.35
CA ALA A 420 20.73 -3.79 10.93
C ALA A 420 20.59 -3.81 12.46
N PRO A 421 20.34 -4.97 13.10
CA PRO A 421 20.29 -5.08 14.56
C PRO A 421 21.68 -4.87 15.17
N ASP A 422 21.76 -4.55 16.47
CA ASP A 422 23.02 -4.58 17.23
C ASP A 422 23.46 -6.03 17.50
N ILE A 423 22.49 -6.92 17.71
CA ILE A 423 22.69 -8.34 17.95
C ILE A 423 21.83 -9.14 16.98
N TYR A 424 22.47 -9.87 16.07
CA TYR A 424 21.78 -10.84 15.23
C TYR A 424 21.30 -12.04 16.04
N ASN A 425 20.19 -12.63 15.60
CA ASN A 425 19.66 -13.88 16.19
C ASN A 425 20.76 -14.94 16.32
N LEU A 426 20.87 -15.52 17.53
CA LEU A 426 21.76 -16.65 17.76
C LEU A 426 21.27 -17.88 16.97
N PRO A 427 22.17 -18.79 16.57
CA PRO A 427 21.79 -20.00 15.83
C PRO A 427 20.66 -20.77 16.52
N GLY A 428 19.57 -21.00 15.78
CA GLY A 428 18.39 -21.73 16.28
C GLY A 428 17.50 -20.98 17.27
N LYS A 429 17.73 -19.67 17.49
CA LYS A 429 16.95 -18.85 18.43
C LYS A 429 16.14 -17.76 17.72
N SER A 430 15.00 -17.41 18.31
CA SER A 430 14.25 -16.20 17.95
C SER A 430 14.95 -14.94 18.47
N ALA A 431 14.47 -13.76 18.06
CA ALA A 431 14.92 -12.48 18.60
C ALA A 431 14.72 -12.41 20.13
N LEU A 432 13.55 -12.83 20.61
CA LEU A 432 13.27 -12.91 22.04
C LEU A 432 14.22 -13.89 22.76
N GLY A 433 14.42 -15.09 22.20
CA GLY A 433 15.32 -16.09 22.80
C GLY A 433 16.78 -15.61 22.85
N THR A 434 17.22 -14.86 21.84
CA THR A 434 18.54 -14.23 21.78
C THR A 434 18.67 -13.10 22.81
N CYS A 435 17.64 -12.25 22.92
CA CYS A 435 17.58 -11.16 23.88
C CYS A 435 17.64 -11.68 25.32
N LEU A 436 16.82 -12.67 25.67
CA LEU A 436 16.81 -13.27 27.00
C LEU A 436 18.14 -13.93 27.37
N GLU A 437 18.77 -14.64 26.42
CA GLU A 437 20.12 -15.18 26.67
C GLU A 437 21.15 -14.08 26.90
N THR A 438 21.05 -12.97 26.17
CA THR A 438 21.95 -11.83 26.33
C THR A 438 21.76 -11.16 27.69
N ILE A 439 20.52 -10.94 28.12
CA ILE A 439 20.19 -10.42 29.45
C ILE A 439 20.79 -11.31 30.53
N ARG A 440 20.59 -12.63 30.44
CA ARG A 440 21.15 -13.61 31.40
C ARG A 440 22.67 -13.50 31.51
N LYS A 441 23.37 -13.42 30.37
CA LYS A 441 24.84 -13.27 30.33
C LYS A 441 25.33 -11.95 30.91
N LEU A 442 24.53 -10.88 30.86
CA LEU A 442 24.86 -9.61 31.50
C LEU A 442 24.79 -9.73 33.02
N GLY A 443 23.75 -10.40 33.55
CA GLY A 443 23.61 -10.65 34.98
C GLY A 443 24.73 -11.51 35.57
N GLU A 444 25.19 -12.52 34.82
CA GLU A 444 26.32 -13.38 35.22
C GLU A 444 27.67 -12.64 35.30
N LYS A 445 27.83 -11.51 34.61
CA LYS A 445 29.07 -10.71 34.63
C LYS A 445 29.12 -9.66 35.74
N THR A 446 27.97 -9.33 36.31
CA THR A 446 27.82 -8.33 37.38
C THR A 446 27.78 -8.94 38.79
N ASN A 447 27.68 -10.28 38.86
CA ASN A 447 27.85 -11.08 40.08
C ASN A 447 29.25 -11.69 40.09
#